data_AF-A0A3S1SF20-F1
#
_entry.id   AF-A0A3S1SF20-F1
#
_cell.length_a   1.000
_cell.length_b   1.000
_cell.length_c   1.000
_cell.angle_alpha   90.00
_cell.angle_beta   90.00
_cell.angle_gamma   90.00
#
_symmetry.space_group_name_H-M   'P 1'
#
loop_
_entity.id
_entity.type
_entity.pdbx_description
1 polymer ?
#
loop_
_entity_poly.entity_id
_entity_poly.type
_entity_poly.pdbx_seq_one_letter_code
_entity_poly.pdbx_strand_id
1 'polypeptide(L)'
;MQIDFGDTRVWIGGERVRIHVFVATLGYSRRMHVRASQRQRQADWFEGMEGAFLRFGGVPAEVLIDNAKALVEHHDAVTREVRFNTRLHAFARYWGFTPRACAPYRARTKGKDERGVGYVKKNAIAGRRFENWAAFEAHLDRWTREVADQREHGTTGVAPAERFAEEAKALRPLADRAPFGQLRDLVRKVQADCAIDLDTNSYSVPWRLIGESVQVVVLAGRVIIRHAGQVVADHAFCRGRRQRIVDRAHFVGVAGFEGPVRATPIDVAPAALLRPLAEYEAVVGGAW
;
A
#
# COMPACT_ATOMS: atom_id res chain seq x y z
N MET A 1 -2.55 -21.22 -5.09
CA MET A 1 -3.65 -20.27 -4.79
C MET A 1 -4.04 -19.55 -6.07
N GLN A 2 -5.31 -19.26 -6.29
CA GLN A 2 -5.79 -18.42 -7.40
C GLN A 2 -6.34 -17.11 -6.85
N ILE A 3 -6.07 -16.00 -7.52
CA ILE A 3 -6.63 -14.70 -7.18
C ILE A 3 -7.51 -14.16 -8.30
N ASP A 4 -8.61 -13.53 -7.92
CA ASP A 4 -9.57 -12.88 -8.80
C ASP A 4 -10.04 -11.56 -8.18
N PHE A 5 -10.43 -10.61 -9.03
CA PHE A 5 -10.83 -9.27 -8.62
C PHE A 5 -11.96 -8.82 -9.54
N GLY A 6 -13.11 -8.52 -8.97
CA GLY A 6 -14.22 -7.98 -9.74
C GLY A 6 -15.03 -6.98 -8.95
N ASP A 7 -15.85 -6.20 -9.63
CA ASP A 7 -16.58 -5.10 -9.01
C ASP A 7 -18.07 -5.38 -8.88
N THR A 8 -18.69 -4.78 -7.87
CA THR A 8 -20.13 -4.82 -7.65
C THR A 8 -20.59 -3.50 -7.02
N ARG A 9 -21.91 -3.32 -6.90
CA ARG A 9 -22.49 -2.21 -6.14
C ARG A 9 -23.15 -2.75 -4.88
N VAL A 10 -22.89 -2.12 -3.75
CA VAL A 10 -23.48 -2.47 -2.44
C VAL A 10 -24.02 -1.21 -1.78
N TRP A 11 -25.04 -1.37 -0.93
CA TRP A 11 -25.56 -0.28 -0.14
C TRP A 11 -24.78 -0.15 1.16
N ILE A 12 -24.08 0.97 1.37
CA ILE A 12 -23.31 1.28 2.57
C ILE A 12 -23.66 2.71 2.98
N GLY A 13 -24.05 2.93 4.24
CA GLY A 13 -24.37 4.28 4.74
C GLY A 13 -25.54 4.94 4.02
N GLY A 14 -26.50 4.15 3.55
CA GLY A 14 -27.64 4.65 2.77
C GLY A 14 -27.34 4.91 1.28
N GLU A 15 -26.08 4.87 0.86
CA GLU A 15 -25.67 5.13 -0.53
C GLU A 15 -25.29 3.85 -1.27
N ARG A 16 -25.49 3.84 -2.60
CA ARG A 16 -25.12 2.72 -3.46
C ARG A 16 -23.72 2.93 -4.03
N VAL A 17 -22.73 2.37 -3.34
CA VAL A 17 -21.30 2.55 -3.64
C VAL A 17 -20.79 1.43 -4.56
N ARG A 18 -19.96 1.78 -5.56
CA ARG A 18 -19.19 0.79 -6.33
C ARG A 18 -18.01 0.33 -5.49
N ILE A 19 -17.92 -0.98 -5.32
CA ILE A 19 -16.83 -1.63 -4.61
C ILE A 19 -16.15 -2.62 -5.53
N HIS A 20 -14.90 -2.91 -5.22
CA HIS A 20 -14.16 -3.99 -5.83
C HIS A 20 -13.89 -5.07 -4.80
N VAL A 21 -14.02 -6.33 -5.20
CA VAL A 21 -13.94 -7.51 -4.34
C VAL A 21 -12.78 -8.34 -4.81
N PHE A 22 -11.75 -8.42 -3.98
CA PHE A 22 -10.65 -9.35 -4.09
C PHE A 22 -11.07 -10.70 -3.51
N VAL A 23 -10.82 -11.77 -4.25
CA VAL A 23 -11.01 -13.14 -3.78
C VAL A 23 -9.73 -13.93 -4.03
N ALA A 24 -9.16 -14.50 -2.97
CA ALA A 24 -8.09 -15.48 -3.04
C ALA A 24 -8.64 -16.84 -2.64
N THR A 25 -8.41 -17.87 -3.46
CA THR A 25 -8.87 -19.23 -3.21
C THR A 25 -7.70 -20.21 -3.27
N LEU A 26 -7.53 -21.01 -2.23
CA LEU A 26 -6.55 -22.09 -2.22
C LEU A 26 -6.94 -23.22 -3.17
N GLY A 27 -5.94 -23.88 -3.76
CA GLY A 27 -6.16 -24.82 -4.86
C GLY A 27 -6.72 -26.16 -4.38
N TYR A 28 -6.24 -26.66 -3.24
CA TYR A 28 -6.61 -27.97 -2.74
C TYR A 28 -7.84 -27.95 -1.84
N SER A 29 -7.89 -27.05 -0.85
CA SER A 29 -8.99 -26.96 0.10
C SER A 29 -10.18 -26.17 -0.43
N ARG A 30 -9.98 -25.35 -1.47
CA ARG A 30 -10.95 -24.34 -1.92
C ARG A 30 -11.30 -23.31 -0.85
N ARG A 31 -10.53 -23.24 0.24
CA ARG A 31 -10.67 -22.21 1.25
C ARG A 31 -10.41 -20.85 0.64
N MET A 32 -11.24 -19.88 0.97
CA MET A 32 -11.18 -18.55 0.38
C MET A 32 -10.92 -17.45 1.39
N HIS A 33 -10.31 -16.37 0.92
CA HIS A 33 -10.21 -15.10 1.60
C HIS A 33 -10.85 -14.04 0.70
N VAL A 34 -11.66 -13.17 1.30
CA VAL A 34 -12.38 -12.12 0.61
C VAL A 34 -12.00 -10.79 1.24
N ARG A 35 -11.70 -9.80 0.40
CA ARG A 35 -11.47 -8.43 0.85
C ARG A 35 -12.18 -7.46 -0.09
N ALA A 36 -12.76 -6.42 0.48
CA ALA A 36 -13.32 -5.32 -0.28
C ALA A 36 -12.30 -4.18 -0.38
N SER A 37 -12.33 -3.46 -1.50
CA SER A 37 -11.65 -2.17 -1.66
C SER A 37 -12.55 -1.21 -2.42
N GLN A 38 -12.35 0.08 -2.19
CA GLN A 38 -12.95 1.16 -2.97
C GLN A 38 -12.29 1.33 -4.34
N ARG A 39 -11.11 0.75 -4.54
CA ARG A 39 -10.30 0.88 -5.75
C ARG A 39 -9.76 -0.48 -6.19
N GLN A 40 -9.24 -0.53 -7.42
CA GLN A 40 -8.59 -1.71 -7.99
C GLN A 40 -7.20 -1.35 -8.53
N ARG A 41 -6.38 -0.73 -7.67
CA ARG A 41 -4.98 -0.42 -7.95
C ARG A 41 -4.11 -1.59 -7.54
N GLN A 42 -2.88 -1.61 -8.01
CA GLN A 42 -1.90 -2.64 -7.63
C GLN A 42 -1.73 -2.78 -6.11
N ALA A 43 -1.81 -1.68 -5.36
CA ALA A 43 -1.77 -1.72 -3.90
C ALA A 43 -2.92 -2.57 -3.31
N ASP A 44 -4.14 -2.45 -3.85
CA ASP A 44 -5.30 -3.22 -3.41
C ASP A 44 -5.13 -4.73 -3.67
N TRP A 45 -4.44 -5.10 -4.76
CA TRP A 45 -4.08 -6.49 -5.05
C TRP A 45 -3.08 -7.05 -4.04
N PHE A 46 -2.06 -6.26 -3.68
CA PHE A 46 -1.05 -6.66 -2.70
C PHE A 46 -1.66 -6.78 -1.31
N GLU A 47 -2.45 -5.80 -0.88
CA GLU A 47 -3.18 -5.85 0.38
C GLU A 47 -4.15 -7.05 0.46
N GLY A 48 -4.80 -7.40 -0.66
CA GLY A 48 -5.63 -8.60 -0.77
C GLY A 48 -4.81 -9.89 -0.58
N MET A 49 -3.68 -10.02 -1.27
CA MET A 49 -2.81 -11.19 -1.14
C MET A 49 -2.20 -11.32 0.25
N GLU A 50 -1.77 -10.21 0.86
CA GLU A 50 -1.24 -10.21 2.23
C GLU A 50 -2.31 -10.58 3.25
N GLY A 51 -3.52 -10.01 3.12
CA GLY A 51 -4.67 -10.41 3.92
C GLY A 51 -4.94 -11.91 3.82
N ALA A 52 -4.84 -12.48 2.61
CA ALA A 52 -4.98 -13.91 2.40
C ALA A 52 -3.85 -14.72 3.09
N PHE A 53 -2.59 -14.31 2.95
CA PHE A 53 -1.46 -15.00 3.58
C PHE A 53 -1.60 -15.01 5.11
N LEU A 54 -1.94 -13.87 5.70
CA LEU A 54 -2.21 -13.74 7.13
C LEU A 54 -3.39 -14.64 7.56
N ARG A 55 -4.48 -14.62 6.79
CA ARG A 55 -5.68 -15.41 7.06
C ARG A 55 -5.42 -16.92 7.01
N PHE A 56 -4.57 -17.36 6.08
CA PHE A 56 -4.20 -18.76 5.94
C PHE A 56 -3.03 -19.16 6.86
N GLY A 57 -2.42 -18.21 7.57
CA GLY A 57 -1.25 -18.48 8.41
C GLY A 57 0.00 -18.87 7.62
N GLY A 58 0.05 -18.59 6.31
CA GLY A 58 1.15 -19.02 5.45
C GLY A 58 1.03 -18.55 4.00
N VAL A 59 2.14 -18.68 3.28
CA VAL A 59 2.28 -18.27 1.88
C VAL A 59 2.22 -19.50 0.96
N PRO A 60 1.35 -19.54 -0.05
CA PRO A 60 1.29 -20.63 -1.01
C PRO A 60 2.56 -20.71 -1.88
N ALA A 61 2.81 -21.89 -2.45
CA ALA A 61 3.93 -22.09 -3.37
C ALA A 61 3.82 -21.21 -4.62
N GLU A 62 2.62 -21.23 -5.22
CA GLU A 62 2.31 -20.53 -6.46
C GLU A 62 1.01 -19.73 -6.33
N VAL A 63 0.99 -18.56 -6.98
CA VAL A 63 -0.19 -17.69 -7.07
C VAL A 63 -0.55 -17.52 -8.54
N LEU A 64 -1.70 -18.09 -8.92
CA LEU A 64 -2.29 -17.96 -10.24
C LEU A 64 -3.06 -16.65 -10.34
N ILE A 65 -2.65 -15.81 -11.29
CA ILE A 65 -3.17 -14.48 -11.55
C ILE A 65 -3.89 -14.52 -12.90
N ASP A 66 -5.19 -14.22 -12.90
CA ASP A 66 -5.95 -14.03 -14.14
C ASP A 66 -5.70 -12.61 -14.67
N ASN A 67 -5.55 -12.46 -15.99
CA ASN A 67 -5.04 -11.29 -16.74
C ASN A 67 -5.42 -9.90 -16.19
N ALA A 68 -4.83 -9.52 -15.06
CA ALA A 68 -5.06 -8.26 -14.38
C ALA A 68 -4.07 -7.24 -14.93
N LYS A 69 -4.55 -6.27 -15.71
CA LYS A 69 -3.73 -5.16 -16.24
C LYS A 69 -2.91 -4.43 -15.16
N ALA A 70 -3.36 -4.45 -13.90
CA ALA A 70 -2.63 -3.86 -12.78
C ALA A 70 -1.36 -4.64 -12.37
N LEU A 71 -1.24 -5.90 -12.77
CA LEU A 71 -0.18 -6.82 -12.41
C LEU A 71 0.64 -7.31 -13.61
N VAL A 72 0.08 -7.19 -14.82
CA VAL A 72 0.71 -7.58 -16.09
C VAL A 72 1.17 -6.34 -16.85
N GLU A 73 2.45 -6.34 -17.25
CA GLU A 73 3.09 -5.26 -18.02
C GLU A 73 2.96 -5.50 -19.53
N HIS A 74 3.20 -6.72 -19.99
CA HIS A 74 3.08 -7.09 -21.40
C HIS A 74 2.44 -8.47 -21.55
N HIS A 75 1.57 -8.59 -22.54
CA HIS A 75 0.95 -9.85 -22.92
C HIS A 75 1.22 -10.10 -24.40
N ASP A 76 2.03 -11.11 -24.70
CA ASP A 76 2.23 -11.56 -26.07
C ASP A 76 1.17 -12.63 -26.41
N ALA A 77 0.24 -12.28 -27.30
CA ALA A 77 -0.84 -13.17 -27.70
C ALA A 77 -0.36 -14.35 -28.58
N VAL A 78 0.81 -14.24 -29.22
CA VAL A 78 1.36 -15.22 -30.14
C VAL A 78 2.25 -16.20 -29.40
N THR A 79 3.17 -15.72 -28.56
CA THR A 79 4.08 -16.57 -27.78
C THR A 79 3.45 -17.07 -26.47
N ARG A 80 2.31 -16.48 -26.06
CA ARG A 80 1.62 -16.73 -24.78
C ARG A 80 2.47 -16.37 -23.55
N GLU A 81 3.51 -15.56 -23.74
CA GLU A 81 4.34 -15.05 -22.65
C GLU A 81 3.60 -13.90 -21.94
N VAL A 82 3.45 -14.03 -20.63
CA VAL A 82 2.90 -12.97 -19.77
C VAL A 82 4.04 -12.42 -18.94
N ARG A 83 4.35 -11.15 -19.15
CA ARG A 83 5.33 -10.42 -18.35
C ARG A 83 4.62 -9.69 -17.23
N PHE A 84 4.87 -10.13 -16.01
CA PHE A 84 4.43 -9.42 -14.81
C PHE A 84 5.28 -8.18 -14.59
N ASN A 85 4.68 -7.13 -14.03
CA ASN A 85 5.44 -5.92 -13.76
C ASN A 85 6.48 -6.14 -12.65
N THR A 86 7.52 -5.30 -12.63
CA THR A 86 8.64 -5.39 -11.68
C THR A 86 8.18 -5.42 -10.22
N ARG A 87 7.13 -4.66 -9.89
CA ARG A 87 6.64 -4.56 -8.51
C ARG A 87 5.99 -5.85 -8.03
N LEU A 88 5.28 -6.58 -8.90
CA LEU A 88 4.76 -7.91 -8.58
C LEU A 88 5.90 -8.93 -8.40
N HIS A 89 6.96 -8.86 -9.21
CA HIS A 89 8.14 -9.70 -9.00
C HIS A 89 8.83 -9.42 -7.66
N ALA A 90 8.95 -8.14 -7.26
CA ALA A 90 9.46 -7.77 -5.93
C ALA A 90 8.57 -8.32 -4.81
N PHE A 91 7.24 -8.18 -4.93
CA PHE A 91 6.27 -8.72 -3.99
C PHE A 91 6.37 -10.25 -3.86
N ALA A 92 6.46 -10.94 -4.99
CA ALA A 92 6.65 -12.38 -5.07
C ALA A 92 7.96 -12.84 -4.42
N ARG A 93 9.08 -12.13 -4.64
CA ARG A 93 10.35 -12.43 -3.97
C ARG A 93 10.30 -12.18 -2.47
N TYR A 94 9.65 -11.10 -2.04
CA TYR A 94 9.54 -10.73 -0.63
C TYR A 94 8.76 -11.77 0.19
N TRP A 95 7.59 -12.19 -0.31
CA TRP A 95 6.77 -13.22 0.33
C TRP A 95 7.25 -14.64 0.02
N GLY A 96 8.08 -14.77 -1.02
CA GLY A 96 8.60 -16.03 -1.50
C GLY A 96 7.51 -16.88 -2.12
N PHE A 97 6.85 -16.42 -3.19
CA PHE A 97 5.94 -17.23 -4.01
C PHE A 97 6.24 -17.06 -5.50
N THR A 98 5.78 -18.00 -6.33
CA THR A 98 5.93 -17.90 -7.79
C THR A 98 4.62 -17.41 -8.42
N PRO A 99 4.61 -16.23 -9.08
CA PRO A 99 3.43 -15.78 -9.82
C PRO A 99 3.30 -16.61 -11.10
N ARG A 100 2.08 -17.07 -11.39
CA ARG A 100 1.73 -17.82 -12.60
C ARG A 100 0.63 -17.08 -13.33
N ALA A 101 0.78 -16.88 -14.63
CA ALA A 101 -0.30 -16.33 -15.44
C ALA A 101 -1.20 -17.46 -15.94
N CYS A 102 -2.50 -17.18 -16.03
CA CYS A 102 -3.42 -18.12 -16.65
C CYS A 102 -3.21 -18.10 -18.18
N ALA A 103 -2.94 -19.26 -18.79
CA ALA A 103 -2.82 -19.34 -20.25
C ALA A 103 -4.15 -18.95 -20.92
N PRO A 104 -4.14 -18.06 -21.93
CA PRO A 104 -5.33 -17.77 -22.73
C PRO A 104 -5.83 -19.06 -23.41
N TYR A 105 -7.15 -19.23 -23.50
CA TYR A 105 -7.80 -20.33 -24.23
C TYR A 105 -7.85 -21.72 -23.56
N ARG A 106 -7.64 -21.85 -22.24
CA ARG A 106 -8.16 -23.00 -21.46
C ARG A 106 -9.55 -22.73 -20.86
N ALA A 107 -10.47 -22.21 -21.67
CA ALA A 107 -11.87 -22.01 -21.28
C ALA A 107 -12.53 -23.32 -20.81
N ARG A 108 -12.11 -24.47 -21.37
CA ARG A 108 -12.62 -25.81 -21.03
C ARG A 108 -12.24 -26.28 -19.62
N THR A 109 -11.12 -25.78 -19.07
CA THR A 109 -10.69 -26.05 -17.68
C THR A 109 -11.19 -24.98 -16.70
N LYS A 110 -11.49 -23.77 -17.19
CA LYS A 110 -12.07 -22.64 -16.44
C LYS A 110 -13.56 -22.82 -16.12
N GLY A 111 -14.18 -23.94 -16.53
CA GLY A 111 -15.62 -24.21 -16.45
C GLY A 111 -16.09 -25.13 -15.31
N LYS A 112 -15.25 -25.48 -14.33
CA LYS A 112 -15.65 -26.36 -13.21
C LYS A 112 -15.48 -25.77 -11.80
N ASP A 113 -14.93 -24.57 -11.68
CA ASP A 113 -14.81 -23.88 -10.41
C ASP A 113 -15.86 -22.77 -10.36
N GLU A 114 -16.66 -22.74 -9.30
CA GLU A 114 -17.48 -21.56 -8.99
C GLU A 114 -16.60 -20.32 -9.10
N ARG A 115 -16.95 -19.38 -9.98
CA ARG A 115 -16.26 -18.09 -10.05
C ARG A 115 -16.30 -17.49 -8.65
N GLY A 116 -15.18 -17.48 -7.92
CA GLY A 116 -15.15 -17.10 -6.50
C GLY A 116 -15.77 -15.74 -6.26
N VAL A 117 -15.45 -14.76 -7.11
CA VAL A 117 -16.07 -13.43 -7.11
C VAL A 117 -17.59 -13.49 -7.33
N GLY A 118 -18.06 -14.33 -8.25
CA GLY A 118 -19.49 -14.54 -8.50
C GLY A 118 -20.22 -15.17 -7.31
N TYR A 119 -19.59 -16.14 -6.65
CA TYR A 119 -20.11 -16.78 -5.44
C TYR A 119 -20.26 -15.75 -4.30
N VAL A 120 -19.24 -14.92 -4.05
CA VAL A 120 -19.29 -13.83 -3.05
C VAL A 120 -20.40 -12.84 -3.37
N LYS A 121 -20.48 -12.37 -4.63
CA LYS A 121 -21.51 -11.40 -5.04
C LYS A 121 -22.92 -11.92 -4.77
N LYS A 122 -23.20 -13.18 -5.11
CA LYS A 122 -24.54 -13.78 -4.97
C LYS A 122 -24.89 -14.14 -3.52
N ASN A 123 -23.93 -14.66 -2.74
CA ASN A 123 -24.24 -15.24 -1.44
C ASN A 123 -23.88 -14.33 -0.26
N ALA A 124 -22.79 -13.57 -0.38
CA ALA A 124 -22.33 -12.70 0.70
C ALA A 124 -22.93 -11.29 0.62
N ILE A 125 -23.14 -10.77 -0.59
CA ILE A 125 -23.44 -9.34 -0.83
C ILE A 125 -24.87 -9.09 -1.29
N ALA A 126 -25.41 -9.93 -2.20
CA ALA A 126 -26.70 -9.68 -2.83
C ALA A 126 -27.83 -9.46 -1.82
N GLY A 127 -28.65 -8.43 -2.06
CA GLY A 127 -29.80 -8.09 -1.23
C GLY A 127 -29.48 -7.45 0.12
N ARG A 128 -28.19 -7.28 0.49
CA ARG A 128 -27.80 -6.73 1.79
C ARG A 128 -27.48 -5.23 1.73
N ARG A 129 -27.66 -4.60 2.88
CA ARG A 129 -27.33 -3.19 3.14
C ARG A 129 -26.52 -3.13 4.43
N PHE A 130 -25.55 -2.23 4.49
CA PHE A 130 -24.66 -2.07 5.64
C PHE A 130 -24.67 -0.61 6.10
N GLU A 131 -24.48 -0.39 7.40
CA GLU A 131 -24.47 0.96 7.98
C GLU A 131 -23.22 1.75 7.60
N ASN A 132 -22.06 1.09 7.57
CA ASN A 132 -20.78 1.70 7.23
C ASN A 132 -19.81 0.65 6.67
N TRP A 133 -18.64 1.12 6.22
CA TRP A 133 -17.61 0.26 5.62
C TRP A 133 -17.11 -0.84 6.57
N ALA A 134 -16.89 -0.50 7.84
CA ALA A 134 -16.41 -1.44 8.84
C ALA A 134 -17.42 -2.59 9.08
N ALA A 135 -18.71 -2.28 9.14
CA ALA A 135 -19.78 -3.28 9.26
C ALA A 135 -19.81 -4.23 8.05
N PHE A 136 -19.54 -3.70 6.85
CA PHE A 136 -19.45 -4.50 5.63
C PHE A 136 -18.23 -5.44 5.65
N GLU A 137 -17.05 -4.94 6.01
CA GLU A 137 -15.84 -5.77 6.13
C GLU A 137 -15.99 -6.86 7.19
N ALA A 138 -16.51 -6.50 8.37
CA ALA A 138 -16.78 -7.46 9.45
C ALA A 138 -17.78 -8.54 9.01
N HIS A 139 -18.78 -8.18 8.19
CA HIS A 139 -19.72 -9.15 7.62
C HIS A 139 -19.03 -10.10 6.63
N LEU A 140 -18.18 -9.60 5.74
CA LEU A 140 -17.44 -10.46 4.80
C LEU A 140 -16.56 -11.47 5.56
N ASP A 141 -15.82 -11.00 6.56
CA ASP A 141 -14.97 -11.84 7.41
C ASP A 141 -15.76 -12.93 8.13
N ARG A 142 -16.91 -12.56 8.71
CA ARG A 142 -17.81 -13.49 9.39
C ARG A 142 -18.39 -14.50 8.41
N TRP A 143 -18.93 -14.03 7.28
CA TRP A 143 -19.52 -14.89 6.26
C TRP A 143 -18.51 -15.88 5.68
N THR A 144 -17.25 -15.46 5.48
CA THR A 144 -16.19 -16.38 5.04
C THR A 144 -15.96 -17.49 6.06
N ARG A 145 -15.92 -17.17 7.37
CA ARG A 145 -15.73 -18.15 8.45
C ARG A 145 -16.89 -19.11 8.64
N GLU A 146 -18.10 -18.58 8.64
CA GLU A 146 -19.29 -19.30 9.11
C GLU A 146 -20.06 -19.96 7.97
N VAL A 147 -19.96 -19.43 6.76
CA VAL A 147 -20.70 -19.92 5.59
C VAL A 147 -19.73 -20.51 4.56
N ALA A 148 -18.78 -19.71 4.08
CA ALA A 148 -17.95 -20.14 2.96
C ALA A 148 -17.00 -21.29 3.32
N ASP A 149 -16.43 -21.27 4.53
CA ASP A 149 -15.50 -22.28 5.06
C ASP A 149 -16.23 -23.57 5.49
N GLN A 150 -17.51 -23.49 5.88
CA GLN A 150 -18.31 -24.61 6.40
C GLN A 150 -19.18 -25.30 5.34
N ARG A 151 -19.34 -24.70 4.16
CA ARG A 151 -20.21 -25.26 3.11
C ARG A 151 -19.65 -26.56 2.57
N GLU A 152 -20.53 -27.50 2.24
CA GLU A 152 -20.16 -28.59 1.37
C GLU A 152 -19.84 -28.05 -0.03
N HIS A 153 -18.57 -28.09 -0.42
CA HIS A 153 -18.14 -27.46 -1.66
C HIS A 153 -18.43 -28.38 -2.84
N GLY A 154 -19.20 -27.91 -3.83
CA GLY A 154 -19.76 -28.75 -4.91
C GLY A 154 -18.74 -29.56 -5.73
N THR A 155 -17.48 -29.13 -5.82
CA THR A 155 -16.41 -29.89 -6.50
C THR A 155 -15.75 -30.95 -5.60
N THR A 156 -15.65 -30.70 -4.30
CA THR A 156 -14.87 -31.54 -3.37
C THR A 156 -15.75 -32.41 -2.48
N GLY A 157 -17.05 -32.11 -2.35
CA GLY A 157 -18.00 -32.82 -1.48
C GLY A 157 -17.70 -32.71 0.02
N VAL A 158 -16.79 -31.82 0.40
CA VAL A 158 -16.28 -31.66 1.77
C VAL A 158 -16.11 -30.18 2.06
N ALA A 159 -16.26 -29.79 3.33
CA ALA A 159 -16.06 -28.43 3.78
C ALA A 159 -14.62 -27.94 3.54
N PRO A 160 -14.44 -26.71 3.01
CA PRO A 160 -13.11 -26.12 2.85
C PRO A 160 -12.30 -26.05 4.14
N ALA A 161 -12.94 -25.84 5.29
CA ALA A 161 -12.29 -25.81 6.59
C ALA A 161 -11.60 -27.14 6.93
N GLU A 162 -12.25 -28.28 6.64
CA GLU A 162 -11.71 -29.61 6.92
C GLU A 162 -10.50 -29.90 6.05
N ARG A 163 -10.60 -29.64 4.74
CA ARG A 163 -9.49 -29.85 3.80
C ARG A 163 -8.33 -28.88 4.04
N PHE A 164 -8.60 -27.71 4.59
CA PHE A 164 -7.58 -26.71 4.87
C PHE A 164 -6.58 -27.18 5.93
N ALA A 165 -7.00 -28.02 6.89
CA ALA A 165 -6.09 -28.54 7.91
C ALA A 165 -4.87 -29.26 7.31
N GLU A 166 -5.06 -29.98 6.19
CA GLU A 166 -3.96 -30.62 5.45
C GLU A 166 -3.18 -29.63 4.58
N GLU A 167 -3.87 -28.73 3.86
CA GLU A 167 -3.18 -27.75 3.00
C GLU A 167 -2.34 -26.74 3.79
N ALA A 168 -2.76 -26.38 5.00
CA ALA A 168 -2.05 -25.45 5.88
C ALA A 168 -0.62 -25.93 6.18
N LYS A 169 -0.42 -27.24 6.31
CA LYS A 169 0.90 -27.85 6.56
C LYS A 169 1.87 -27.68 5.38
N ALA A 170 1.34 -27.48 4.17
CA ALA A 170 2.14 -27.28 2.96
C ALA A 170 2.41 -25.79 2.67
N LEU A 171 1.83 -24.86 3.44
CA LEU A 171 2.09 -23.43 3.28
C LEU A 171 3.45 -23.07 3.87
N ARG A 172 4.13 -22.11 3.23
CA ARG A 172 5.36 -21.55 3.77
C ARG A 172 5.05 -20.62 4.95
N PRO A 173 5.87 -20.59 6.00
CA PRO A 173 5.64 -19.72 7.14
C PRO A 173 5.73 -18.24 6.74
N LEU A 174 4.95 -17.39 7.41
CA LEU A 174 4.94 -15.95 7.20
C LEU A 174 6.24 -15.26 7.65
N ALA A 175 6.97 -15.90 8.58
CA ALA A 175 8.24 -15.43 9.13
C ALA A 175 8.20 -13.99 9.69
N ASP A 176 7.06 -13.59 10.28
CA ASP A 176 6.80 -12.27 10.86
C ASP A 176 7.20 -11.07 9.97
N ARG A 177 7.13 -11.28 8.65
CA ARG A 177 7.43 -10.24 7.66
C ARG A 177 6.44 -9.10 7.76
N ALA A 178 6.93 -7.88 7.67
CA ALA A 178 6.09 -6.69 7.65
C ALA A 178 5.29 -6.58 6.33
N PRO A 179 4.16 -5.84 6.30
CA PRO A 179 3.39 -5.64 5.08
C PRO A 179 4.19 -4.92 3.97
N PHE A 180 4.17 -5.48 2.76
CA PHE A 180 4.76 -4.96 1.54
C PHE A 180 4.09 -3.69 1.03
N GLY A 181 2.83 -3.40 1.41
CA GLY A 181 2.22 -2.09 1.11
C GLY A 181 3.05 -0.91 1.62
N GLN A 182 3.92 -1.16 2.60
CA GLN A 182 4.91 -0.20 3.08
C GLN A 182 6.15 -0.13 2.20
N LEU A 183 6.41 -1.07 1.28
CA LEU A 183 7.51 -1.04 0.32
C LEU A 183 7.26 0.01 -0.78
N ARG A 184 7.94 1.15 -0.71
CA ARG A 184 7.88 2.19 -1.77
C ARG A 184 9.28 2.62 -2.14
N ASP A 185 9.65 2.38 -3.40
CA ASP A 185 10.89 2.87 -3.98
C ASP A 185 10.59 4.17 -4.74
N LEU A 186 11.17 5.26 -4.27
CA LEU A 186 10.98 6.61 -4.79
C LEU A 186 12.34 7.27 -4.98
N VAL A 187 12.42 8.24 -5.88
CA VAL A 187 13.58 9.14 -5.93
C VAL A 187 13.12 10.52 -5.46
N ARG A 188 13.85 11.10 -4.51
CA ARG A 188 13.57 12.44 -3.96
C ARG A 188 14.84 13.27 -4.01
N LYS A 189 14.68 14.55 -4.35
CA LYS A 189 15.75 15.54 -4.25
C LYS A 189 15.81 16.06 -2.82
N VAL A 190 17.02 16.14 -2.27
CA VAL A 190 17.26 16.74 -0.96
C VAL A 190 17.13 18.26 -1.06
N GLN A 191 16.28 18.82 -0.22
CA GLN A 191 16.01 20.26 -0.15
C GLN A 191 17.08 21.00 0.66
N ALA A 192 17.08 22.33 0.58
CA ALA A 192 18.05 23.18 1.27
C ALA A 192 18.00 23.07 2.80
N ASP A 193 16.89 22.58 3.36
CA ASP A 193 16.69 22.35 4.79
C ASP A 193 17.19 20.97 5.26
N CYS A 194 18.03 20.30 4.44
CA CYS A 194 18.57 18.97 4.67
C CYS A 194 17.48 17.90 4.83
N ALA A 195 16.38 17.99 4.10
CA ALA A 195 15.29 17.02 4.19
C ALA A 195 14.72 16.61 2.82
N ILE A 196 14.00 15.50 2.82
CA ILE A 196 13.16 15.05 1.72
C ILE A 196 11.69 15.06 2.11
N ASP A 197 10.83 15.35 1.14
CA ASP A 197 9.38 15.26 1.34
C ASP A 197 8.83 13.91 0.87
N LEU A 198 8.06 13.29 1.76
CA LEU A 198 7.38 12.01 1.54
C LEU A 198 6.01 12.05 2.21
N ASP A 199 4.95 11.89 1.40
CA ASP A 199 3.55 11.89 1.83
C ASP A 199 3.18 13.06 2.78
N THR A 200 3.54 14.28 2.41
CA THR A 200 3.30 15.50 3.22
C THR A 200 4.11 15.58 4.52
N ASN A 201 5.05 14.65 4.77
CA ASN A 201 5.98 14.69 5.89
C ASN A 201 7.41 14.92 5.39
N SER A 202 8.24 15.54 6.22
CA SER A 202 9.63 15.86 5.92
C SER A 202 10.57 14.98 6.76
N TYR A 203 11.55 14.35 6.11
CA TYR A 203 12.52 13.47 6.75
C TYR A 203 13.93 14.01 6.52
N SER A 204 14.66 14.25 7.61
CA SER A 204 16.04 14.76 7.53
C SER A 204 16.99 13.77 6.87
N VAL A 205 18.02 14.28 6.21
CA VAL A 205 19.13 13.54 5.61
C VAL A 205 20.45 14.28 5.90
N PRO A 206 21.61 13.60 5.85
CA PRO A 206 22.90 14.26 6.07
C PRO A 206 23.07 15.51 5.19
N TRP A 207 23.51 16.62 5.82
CA TRP A 207 23.65 17.93 5.15
C TRP A 207 24.53 17.92 3.89
N ARG A 208 25.45 16.95 3.80
CA ARG A 208 26.35 16.77 2.64
C ARG A 208 25.61 16.40 1.35
N LEU A 209 24.35 15.99 1.45
CA LEU A 209 23.53 15.54 0.34
C LEU A 209 22.57 16.61 -0.18
N ILE A 210 22.64 17.86 0.30
CA ILE A 210 21.79 18.96 -0.19
C ILE A 210 21.90 19.06 -1.72
N GLY A 211 20.77 19.08 -2.41
CA GLY A 211 20.72 19.18 -3.87
C GLY A 211 20.86 17.85 -4.61
N GLU A 212 21.30 16.78 -3.95
CA GLU A 212 21.43 15.45 -4.55
C GLU A 212 20.08 14.72 -4.66
N SER A 213 20.03 13.71 -5.53
CA SER A 213 18.89 12.80 -5.65
C SER A 213 19.16 11.51 -4.87
N VAL A 214 18.26 11.19 -3.94
CA VAL A 214 18.35 9.99 -3.09
C VAL A 214 17.23 9.02 -3.40
N GLN A 215 17.54 7.73 -3.28
CA GLN A 215 16.54 6.66 -3.32
C GLN A 215 15.90 6.53 -1.95
N VAL A 216 14.58 6.50 -1.91
CA VAL A 216 13.78 6.38 -0.69
C VAL A 216 13.04 5.06 -0.78
N VAL A 217 13.37 4.15 0.12
CA VAL A 217 12.73 2.86 0.30
C VAL A 217 11.93 2.93 1.59
N VAL A 218 10.63 3.17 1.49
CA VAL A 218 9.74 2.90 2.63
C VAL A 218 9.65 1.39 2.74
N LEU A 219 9.74 0.77 3.91
CA LEU A 219 9.55 -0.67 4.13
C LEU A 219 9.34 -0.92 5.62
N ALA A 220 8.46 -1.86 6.00
CA ALA A 220 8.31 -2.32 7.38
C ALA A 220 8.11 -1.19 8.42
N GLY A 221 7.39 -0.14 8.05
CA GLY A 221 7.14 1.02 8.92
C GLY A 221 8.37 1.88 9.11
N ARG A 222 9.36 1.78 8.22
CA ARG A 222 10.58 2.60 8.16
C ARG A 222 10.69 3.31 6.82
N VAL A 223 11.45 4.40 6.79
CA VAL A 223 11.82 5.18 5.62
C VAL A 223 13.35 5.12 5.53
N ILE A 224 13.84 4.24 4.66
CA ILE A 224 15.27 4.04 4.43
C ILE A 224 15.68 4.89 3.24
N ILE A 225 16.62 5.80 3.45
CA ILE A 225 17.12 6.70 2.42
C ILE A 225 18.51 6.23 2.01
N ARG A 226 18.74 6.08 0.71
CA ARG A 226 19.97 5.59 0.11
C ARG A 226 20.54 6.58 -0.90
N HIS A 227 21.85 6.72 -0.88
CA HIS A 227 22.60 7.50 -1.87
C HIS A 227 23.75 6.63 -2.38
N ALA A 228 23.94 6.54 -3.70
CA ALA A 228 24.96 5.69 -4.34
C ALA A 228 25.01 4.24 -3.82
N GLY A 229 23.86 3.66 -3.48
CA GLY A 229 23.75 2.28 -2.98
C GLY A 229 24.00 2.10 -1.48
N GLN A 230 24.40 3.15 -0.75
CA GLN A 230 24.61 3.13 0.70
C GLN A 230 23.42 3.74 1.44
N VAL A 231 23.08 3.20 2.62
CA VAL A 231 22.05 3.78 3.49
C VAL A 231 22.62 5.01 4.18
N VAL A 232 21.98 6.16 3.98
CA VAL A 232 22.41 7.46 4.52
C VAL A 232 21.49 7.99 5.61
N ALA A 233 20.26 7.49 5.69
CA ALA A 233 19.33 7.78 6.79
C ALA A 233 18.31 6.65 6.93
N ASP A 234 17.84 6.41 8.15
CA ASP A 234 16.82 5.42 8.47
C ASP A 234 15.87 5.99 9.53
N HIS A 235 14.63 6.26 9.12
CA HIS A 235 13.60 6.87 9.97
C HIS A 235 12.43 5.91 10.21
N ALA A 236 11.71 6.09 11.32
CA ALA A 236 10.39 5.50 11.47
C ALA A 236 9.39 6.18 10.52
N PHE A 237 8.54 5.39 9.86
CA PHE A 237 7.49 5.91 8.99
C PHE A 237 6.41 6.62 9.81
N CYS A 238 6.20 7.91 9.53
CA CYS A 238 5.17 8.69 10.18
C CYS A 238 3.84 8.59 9.44
N ARG A 239 2.79 8.13 10.14
CA ARG A 239 1.40 8.08 9.62
C ARG A 239 0.68 9.43 9.67
N GLY A 240 1.22 10.41 10.41
CA GLY A 240 0.68 11.76 10.52
C GLY A 240 0.82 12.56 9.23
N ARG A 241 0.37 13.83 9.24
CA ARG A 241 0.56 14.78 8.14
C ARG A 241 1.34 15.98 8.62
N ARG A 242 2.16 16.58 7.74
CA ARG A 242 2.95 17.79 7.99
C ARG A 242 3.89 17.66 9.20
N GLN A 243 4.39 16.46 9.44
CA GLN A 243 5.36 16.18 10.50
C GLN A 243 6.77 16.31 9.95
N ARG A 244 7.70 16.78 10.79
CA ARG A 244 9.12 16.86 10.49
C ARG A 244 9.89 15.89 11.39
N ILE A 245 10.50 14.87 10.78
CA ILE A 245 11.24 13.81 11.45
C ILE A 245 12.73 14.10 11.28
N VAL A 246 13.40 14.40 12.39
CA VAL A 246 14.76 14.91 12.42
C VAL A 246 15.66 13.97 13.20
N ASP A 247 16.73 13.51 12.57
CA ASP A 247 17.87 12.90 13.25
C ASP A 247 18.98 13.95 13.38
N ARG A 248 19.42 14.20 14.61
CA ARG A 248 20.44 15.21 14.92
C ARG A 248 21.79 14.86 14.32
N ALA A 249 22.10 13.57 14.14
CA ALA A 249 23.36 13.11 13.55
C ALA A 249 23.56 13.65 12.12
N HIS A 250 22.47 13.93 11.41
CA HIS A 250 22.51 14.46 10.04
C HIS A 250 23.09 15.87 9.92
N PHE A 251 23.19 16.61 11.03
CA PHE A 251 23.63 18.01 11.07
C PHE A 251 25.01 18.18 11.72
N VAL A 252 25.66 17.09 12.15
CA VAL A 252 26.99 17.14 12.77
C VAL A 252 28.01 17.69 11.76
N GLY A 253 28.75 18.73 12.17
CA GLY A 253 29.71 19.45 11.33
C GLY A 253 29.14 20.64 10.56
N VAL A 254 27.84 20.94 10.69
CA VAL A 254 27.26 22.22 10.23
C VAL A 254 27.52 23.28 11.30
N ALA A 255 28.24 24.35 10.94
CA ALA A 255 28.50 25.47 11.84
C ALA A 255 27.17 26.07 12.34
N GLY A 256 26.97 26.13 13.66
CA GLY A 256 25.78 26.70 14.30
C GLY A 256 24.72 25.72 14.81
N PHE A 257 24.87 24.40 14.60
CA PHE A 257 23.92 23.41 15.15
C PHE A 257 24.30 22.90 16.56
N GLU A 258 25.59 22.91 16.91
CA GLU A 258 26.11 22.62 18.26
C GLU A 258 26.54 23.88 19.05
N GLY A 259 26.46 25.06 18.45
CA GLY A 259 26.81 26.32 19.11
C GLY A 259 25.59 26.93 19.83
N PRO A 260 25.77 27.67 20.94
CA PRO A 260 24.70 28.53 21.44
C PRO A 260 24.26 29.42 20.29
N VAL A 261 22.94 29.57 20.11
CA VAL A 261 22.36 30.49 19.13
C VAL A 261 23.12 31.80 19.27
N ARG A 262 23.94 32.15 18.27
CA ARG A 262 24.42 33.51 18.14
C ARG A 262 23.17 34.30 17.76
N ALA A 263 22.49 34.81 18.78
CA ALA A 263 21.78 36.07 18.64
C ALA A 263 22.87 37.08 18.32
N THR A 264 23.24 37.18 17.05
CA THR A 264 23.83 38.42 16.55
C THR A 264 22.74 39.44 16.86
N PRO A 265 22.97 40.40 17.76
CA PRO A 265 22.07 41.53 17.86
C PRO A 265 21.98 42.06 16.43
N ILE A 266 20.77 42.11 15.89
CA ILE A 266 20.54 42.96 14.72
C ILE A 266 20.90 44.34 15.25
N ASP A 267 22.04 44.86 14.81
CA ASP A 267 22.41 46.24 15.07
C ASP A 267 21.35 47.06 14.34
N VAL A 268 20.33 47.47 15.09
CA VAL A 268 19.26 48.31 14.57
C VAL A 268 19.96 49.62 14.24
N ALA A 269 20.29 49.80 12.96
CA ALA A 269 20.81 51.06 12.47
C ALA A 269 19.94 52.17 13.06
N PRO A 270 20.52 53.23 13.64
CA PRO A 270 19.74 54.29 14.25
C PRO A 270 18.72 54.79 13.24
N ALA A 271 17.52 55.10 13.73
CA ALA A 271 16.28 55.38 12.99
C ALA A 271 16.32 56.63 12.07
N ALA A 272 17.43 56.89 11.40
CA ALA A 272 17.67 58.01 10.51
C ALA A 272 16.89 57.94 9.18
N LEU A 273 16.15 56.85 8.94
CA LEU A 273 15.32 56.68 7.74
C LEU A 273 13.81 56.54 8.03
N LEU A 274 13.38 56.71 9.28
CA LEU A 274 11.95 56.82 9.59
C LEU A 274 11.53 58.29 9.46
N ARG A 275 11.08 58.67 8.27
CA ARG A 275 10.35 59.94 8.09
C ARG A 275 9.07 59.90 8.94
N PRO A 276 8.69 61.00 9.62
CA PRO A 276 7.45 61.06 10.38
C PRO A 276 6.24 60.68 9.52
N LEU A 277 5.30 59.90 10.07
CA LEU A 277 4.08 59.47 9.36
C LEU A 277 3.28 60.65 8.78
N ALA A 278 3.34 61.82 9.41
CA ALA A 278 2.71 63.05 8.94
C ALA A 278 3.17 63.48 7.53
N GLU A 279 4.40 63.16 7.13
CA GLU A 279 4.88 63.43 5.76
C GLU A 279 4.15 62.56 4.72
N TYR A 280 3.78 61.33 5.09
CA TYR A 280 3.01 60.45 4.21
C TYR A 280 1.55 60.89 4.11
N GLU A 281 0.96 61.36 5.21
CA GLU A 281 -0.42 61.88 5.24
C GLU A 281 -0.58 63.12 4.34
N ALA A 282 0.42 64.01 4.31
CA ALA A 282 0.41 65.19 3.45
C ALA A 282 0.47 64.86 1.95
N VAL A 283 1.11 63.75 1.56
CA VAL A 283 1.25 63.33 0.16
C VAL A 283 0.04 62.56 -0.34
N VAL A 284 -0.62 61.78 0.54
CA VAL A 284 -1.72 60.89 0.13
C VAL A 284 -3.09 61.57 0.19
N GLY A 285 -3.21 62.77 0.78
CA GLY A 285 -4.43 63.60 0.67
C GLY A 285 -5.72 62.90 1.16
N GLY A 286 -5.59 61.88 1.99
CA GLY A 286 -6.71 61.10 2.52
C GLY A 286 -7.07 61.61 3.91
N ALA A 287 -7.99 62.58 3.97
CA ALA A 287 -8.73 62.83 5.21
C ALA A 287 -9.60 61.60 5.52
N TRP A 288 -9.48 61.06 6.74
CA TRP A 288 -10.49 60.21 7.35
C TRP A 288 -11.64 61.07 7.88
#